data_AF-A0A6J5UYK1-F1
#
_entry.id   AF-A0A6J5UYK1-F1
#
_cell.length_a   1.000
_cell.length_b   1.000
_cell.length_c   1.000
_cell.angle_alpha   90.00
_cell.angle_beta   90.00
_cell.angle_gamma   90.00
#
_symmetry.space_group_name_H-M   'P 1'
#
loop_
_entity.id
_entity.type
_entity.pdbx_description
1 polymer ?
#
loop_
_entity_poly.entity_id
_entity_poly.type
_entity_poly.pdbx_seq_one_letter_code
_entity_poly.pdbx_strand_id
1 'polypeptide(L)'
;MMNQSHTHTAIRGTKGYVAPEWFRNMPITTKVDVYSFGVVLLEIICCRRSVDVGNSCEGKAILTNWVYDCYQEGKIDAVLDHETEALHDKKNLEKSVMVAISCIQEDPALRPTMRKVVQMLEGVVEVHAPPCPSSYTRAA
;
A
#
# COMPACT_ATOMS: atom_id res chain seq x y z
N MET A 1 -6.91 30.90 -7.85
CA MET A 1 -7.75 29.82 -7.26
C MET A 1 -7.01 29.26 -6.06
N MET A 2 -7.51 29.46 -4.84
CA MET A 2 -6.88 28.90 -3.64
C MET A 2 -7.04 27.38 -3.62
N ASN A 3 -5.92 26.64 -3.73
CA ASN A 3 -5.86 25.21 -3.52
C ASN A 3 -5.96 24.91 -2.02
N GLN A 4 -7.18 24.86 -1.47
CA GLN A 4 -7.44 24.49 -0.08
C GLN A 4 -7.45 22.97 0.09
N SER A 5 -6.29 22.33 0.02
CA SER A 5 -6.14 20.90 0.32
C SER A 5 -5.37 20.63 1.61
N HIS A 6 -5.03 21.67 2.37
CA HIS A 6 -4.25 21.56 3.60
C HIS A 6 -5.14 21.76 4.82
N THR A 7 -5.21 20.76 5.69
CA THR A 7 -5.94 20.84 6.96
C THR A 7 -4.95 20.60 8.11
N HIS A 8 -4.89 21.52 9.06
CA HIS A 8 -4.16 21.32 10.32
C HIS A 8 -5.12 20.75 11.36
N THR A 9 -5.09 19.43 11.59
CA THR A 9 -5.88 18.76 12.64
C THR A 9 -4.97 17.94 13.56
N ALA A 10 -5.43 17.67 14.78
CA ALA A 10 -4.80 16.66 15.63
C ALA A 10 -4.83 15.28 14.94
N ILE A 11 -3.84 14.44 15.23
CA ILE A 11 -3.73 13.08 14.68
C ILE A 11 -4.98 12.28 15.09
N ARG A 12 -5.71 11.79 14.09
CA ARG A 12 -6.83 10.85 14.25
C ARG A 12 -6.70 9.76 13.20
N GLY A 13 -6.81 8.50 13.60
CA GLY A 13 -6.79 7.38 12.66
C GLY A 13 -6.57 6.03 13.33
N THR A 14 -6.80 4.96 12.57
CA THR A 14 -6.65 3.57 13.02
C THR A 14 -5.22 3.10 12.78
N LYS A 15 -4.54 2.60 13.82
CA LYS A 15 -3.17 2.06 13.73
C LYS A 15 -3.08 1.03 12.59
N GLY A 16 -2.07 1.19 11.73
CA GLY A 16 -1.88 0.36 10.54
C GLY A 16 -2.36 1.00 9.22
N TYR A 17 -3.25 1.98 9.29
CA TYR A 17 -3.80 2.67 8.10
C TYR A 17 -3.39 4.14 8.02
N VAL A 18 -2.86 4.70 9.12
CA VAL A 18 -2.46 6.10 9.19
C VAL A 18 -1.21 6.33 8.35
N ALA A 19 -1.31 7.25 7.38
CA ALA A 19 -0.20 7.66 6.54
C ALA A 19 0.92 8.33 7.38
N PRO A 20 2.21 8.13 7.04
CA PRO A 20 3.33 8.56 7.88
C PRO A 20 3.42 10.08 8.07
N GLU A 21 2.90 10.88 7.14
CA GLU A 21 2.88 12.34 7.22
C GLU A 21 2.14 12.89 8.43
N TRP A 22 1.18 12.14 8.99
CA TRP A 22 0.49 12.49 10.22
C TRP A 22 1.44 12.67 11.41
N PHE A 23 2.62 12.04 11.37
CA PHE A 23 3.63 12.11 12.43
C PHE A 23 4.82 13.02 12.10
N ARG A 24 4.90 13.57 10.87
CA ARG A 24 6.08 14.27 10.35
C ARG A 24 5.92 15.79 10.24
N ASN A 25 4.91 16.38 10.89
CA ASN A 25 4.55 17.81 10.74
C ASN A 25 4.42 18.26 9.27
N MET A 26 4.03 17.35 8.39
CA MET A 26 3.82 17.66 6.97
C MET A 26 2.35 18.04 6.72
N PRO A 27 2.06 18.84 5.69
CA PRO A 27 0.68 19.18 5.35
C PRO A 27 -0.14 17.93 5.03
N ILE A 28 -1.28 17.77 5.71
CA ILE A 28 -2.24 16.70 5.41
C ILE A 28 -2.99 17.06 4.13
N THR A 29 -3.06 16.10 3.20
CA THR A 29 -3.75 16.22 1.91
C THR A 29 -4.59 14.96 1.65
N THR A 30 -5.34 14.93 0.54
CA THR A 30 -6.10 13.73 0.11
C THR A 30 -5.22 12.49 -0.11
N LYS A 31 -3.88 12.63 -0.15
CA LYS A 31 -2.95 11.50 -0.24
C LYS A 31 -2.94 10.59 1.00
N VAL A 32 -3.44 11.05 2.14
CA VAL A 32 -3.58 10.19 3.34
C VAL A 32 -4.66 9.12 3.14
N ASP A 33 -5.71 9.44 2.37
CA ASP A 33 -6.76 8.49 2.03
C ASP A 33 -6.28 7.47 0.99
N VAL A 34 -5.43 7.91 0.05
CA VAL A 34 -4.77 7.02 -0.92
C VAL A 34 -3.91 5.99 -0.20
N TYR A 35 -3.14 6.41 0.80
CA TYR A 35 -2.33 5.50 1.61
C TYR A 35 -3.20 4.47 2.35
N SER A 36 -4.24 4.95 3.03
CA SER A 36 -5.18 4.09 3.76
C SER A 36 -5.86 3.08 2.84
N PHE A 37 -6.26 3.51 1.63
CA PHE A 37 -6.78 2.64 0.59
C PHE A 37 -5.76 1.57 0.16
N GLY A 38 -4.50 1.97 -0.05
CA GLY A 38 -3.44 1.02 -0.40
C GLY A 38 -3.27 -0.09 0.63
N VAL A 39 -3.35 0.25 1.92
CA VAL A 39 -3.33 -0.74 3.01
C VAL A 39 -4.54 -1.67 2.92
N VAL A 40 -5.75 -1.14 2.77
CA VAL A 40 -6.98 -1.95 2.66
C VAL A 40 -6.93 -2.86 1.43
N LEU A 41 -6.42 -2.37 0.29
CA LEU A 41 -6.25 -3.17 -0.91
C LEU A 41 -5.31 -4.36 -0.67
N LEU A 42 -4.22 -4.17 0.08
CA LEU A 42 -3.36 -5.27 0.50
C LEU A 42 -4.10 -6.24 1.44
N GLU A 43 -4.92 -5.76 2.36
CA GLU A 43 -5.70 -6.66 3.22
C GLU A 43 -6.66 -7.54 2.42
N ILE A 44 -7.30 -6.97 1.39
CA ILE A 44 -8.19 -7.69 0.47
C ILE A 44 -7.40 -8.74 -0.34
N ILE A 45 -6.24 -8.36 -0.88
CA ILE A 45 -5.39 -9.27 -1.68
C ILE A 45 -4.86 -10.42 -0.81
N CYS A 46 -4.38 -10.12 0.40
CA CYS A 46 -3.73 -11.10 1.28
C CYS A 46 -4.71 -11.87 2.16
N CYS A 47 -6.00 -11.49 2.18
CA CYS A 47 -6.99 -11.94 3.15
C CYS A 47 -6.50 -11.86 4.61
N ARG A 48 -5.65 -10.87 4.91
CA ARG A 48 -4.95 -10.74 6.20
C ARG A 48 -5.02 -9.31 6.73
N ARG A 49 -5.14 -9.16 8.05
CA ARG A 49 -5.14 -7.84 8.70
C ARG A 49 -3.78 -7.15 8.61
N SER A 50 -3.78 -5.83 8.44
CA SER A 50 -2.63 -4.94 8.25
C SER A 50 -1.66 -4.99 9.42
N VAL A 51 -2.20 -5.06 10.65
CA VAL A 51 -1.45 -5.24 11.89
C VAL A 51 -2.00 -6.46 12.61
N ASP A 52 -1.21 -7.51 12.64
CA ASP A 52 -1.59 -8.78 13.24
C ASP A 52 -0.82 -8.99 14.54
N VAL A 53 -1.44 -8.61 15.66
CA VAL A 53 -0.81 -8.65 17.00
C VAL A 53 -0.71 -10.09 17.55
N GLY A 54 -1.40 -11.06 16.92
CA GLY A 54 -1.48 -12.45 17.38
C GLY A 54 -0.54 -13.43 16.67
N ASN A 55 0.11 -13.03 15.56
CA ASN A 55 0.94 -13.93 14.77
C ASN A 55 2.43 -13.56 14.93
N SER A 56 3.06 -14.18 15.93
CA SER A 56 4.43 -13.96 16.41
C SER A 56 5.53 -14.44 15.45
N CYS A 57 5.33 -14.32 14.14
CA CYS A 57 6.40 -14.57 13.17
C CYS A 57 7.14 -13.25 12.93
N GLU A 58 8.28 -13.08 13.60
CA GLU A 58 9.23 -11.99 13.39
C GLU A 58 9.51 -11.82 11.89
N GLY A 59 9.05 -10.71 11.31
CA GLY A 59 9.14 -10.41 9.86
C GLY A 59 7.80 -10.25 9.14
N LYS A 60 6.71 -10.83 9.66
CA LYS A 60 5.34 -10.75 9.09
C LYS A 60 4.40 -9.79 9.84
N ALA A 61 4.91 -9.04 10.81
CA ALA A 61 4.11 -8.21 11.72
C ALA A 61 3.47 -6.98 11.04
N ILE A 62 4.06 -6.51 9.94
CA ILE A 62 3.58 -5.38 9.15
C ILE A 62 3.29 -5.88 7.73
N LEU A 63 2.00 -5.90 7.36
CA LEU A 63 1.55 -6.45 6.08
C LEU A 63 2.23 -5.77 4.89
N THR A 64 2.37 -4.45 4.93
CA THR A 64 2.95 -3.64 3.84
C THR A 64 4.40 -4.02 3.53
N ASN A 65 5.21 -4.27 4.56
CA ASN A 65 6.63 -4.66 4.39
C ASN A 65 6.73 -6.06 3.83
N TRP A 66 5.96 -7.00 4.39
CA TRP A 66 5.97 -8.39 3.92
C TRP A 66 5.53 -8.52 2.47
N VAL A 67 4.46 -7.82 2.06
CA VAL A 67 4.02 -7.83 0.65
C VAL A 67 5.10 -7.25 -0.27
N TYR A 68 5.77 -6.18 0.14
CA TYR A 68 6.85 -5.60 -0.66
C TYR A 68 8.05 -6.55 -0.80
N ASP A 69 8.45 -7.23 0.28
CA ASP A 69 9.50 -8.27 0.23
C ASP A 69 9.08 -9.40 -0.73
N CYS A 70 7.83 -9.89 -0.65
CA CYS A 70 7.30 -10.88 -1.59
C CYS A 70 7.28 -10.39 -3.04
N TYR A 71 6.95 -9.12 -3.27
CA TYR A 71 6.99 -8.50 -4.60
C TYR A 71 8.41 -8.46 -5.17
N GLN A 72 9.39 -8.02 -4.37
CA GLN A 72 10.80 -7.97 -4.77
C GLN A 72 11.39 -9.35 -5.07
N GLU A 73 10.99 -10.37 -4.32
CA GLU A 73 11.44 -11.75 -4.53
C GLU A 73 10.69 -12.48 -5.67
N GLY A 74 9.71 -11.84 -6.31
CA GLY A 74 8.85 -12.46 -7.33
C GLY A 74 7.92 -13.54 -6.78
N LYS A 75 7.70 -13.55 -5.45
CA LYS A 75 6.89 -14.54 -4.72
C LYS A 75 5.49 -13.99 -4.41
N ILE A 76 4.88 -13.30 -5.36
CA ILE A 76 3.53 -12.74 -5.19
C ILE A 76 2.50 -13.85 -4.96
N ASP A 77 2.71 -15.05 -5.50
CA ASP A 77 1.84 -16.19 -5.28
C ASP A 77 1.79 -16.63 -3.80
N ALA A 78 2.84 -16.35 -3.02
CA ALA A 78 2.89 -16.64 -1.58
C ALA A 78 2.04 -15.67 -0.74
N VAL A 79 1.49 -14.63 -1.38
CA VAL A 79 0.61 -13.64 -0.76
C VAL A 79 -0.81 -14.18 -0.58
N LEU A 80 -1.23 -15.12 -1.43
CA LEU A 80 -2.54 -15.74 -1.38
C LEU A 80 -2.50 -16.96 -0.45
N ASP A 81 -3.23 -16.92 0.66
CA ASP A 81 -3.37 -18.06 1.57
C ASP A 81 -4.24 -19.13 0.91
N HIS A 82 -3.60 -20.09 0.23
CA HIS A 82 -4.16 -21.34 -0.32
C HIS A 82 -5.34 -21.25 -1.34
N GLU A 83 -5.82 -20.06 -1.73
CA GLU A 83 -6.87 -19.95 -2.77
C GLU A 83 -6.31 -20.11 -4.19
N THR A 84 -6.63 -21.26 -4.79
CA THR A 84 -6.09 -21.68 -6.09
C THR A 84 -6.74 -20.95 -7.28
N GLU A 85 -7.94 -20.38 -7.10
CA GLU A 85 -8.66 -19.65 -8.16
C GLU A 85 -8.04 -18.28 -8.47
N ALA A 86 -7.46 -17.60 -7.49
CA ALA A 86 -6.78 -16.31 -7.68
C ALA A 86 -5.46 -16.44 -8.46
N LEU A 87 -4.86 -17.64 -8.50
CA LEU A 87 -3.68 -17.94 -9.33
C LEU A 87 -4.01 -17.95 -10.84
N HIS A 88 -5.28 -18.12 -11.22
CA HIS A 88 -5.68 -18.16 -12.63
C HIS A 88 -5.55 -16.79 -13.31
N ASP A 89 -5.43 -15.69 -12.54
CA ASP A 89 -5.19 -14.35 -13.05
C ASP A 89 -3.99 -13.68 -12.35
N LYS A 90 -2.86 -14.38 -12.37
CA LYS A 90 -1.58 -13.90 -11.81
C LYS A 90 -1.20 -12.50 -12.31
N LYS A 91 -1.53 -12.16 -13.56
CA LYS A 91 -1.24 -10.84 -14.14
C LYS A 91 -2.05 -9.73 -13.47
N ASN A 92 -3.35 -9.92 -13.26
CA ASN A 92 -4.14 -8.92 -12.54
C ASN A 92 -3.83 -8.90 -11.04
N LEU A 93 -3.42 -10.03 -10.44
CA LEU A 93 -2.92 -10.07 -9.06
C LEU A 93 -1.66 -9.20 -8.91
N GLU A 94 -0.64 -9.45 -9.74
CA GLU A 94 0.61 -8.68 -9.75
C GLU A 94 0.33 -7.19 -9.98
N LYS A 95 -0.53 -6.86 -10.94
CA LYS A 95 -0.97 -5.48 -11.19
C LYS A 95 -1.61 -4.85 -9.95
N SER A 96 -2.49 -5.56 -9.27
CA SER A 96 -3.18 -5.07 -8.07
C SER A 96 -2.22 -4.84 -6.91
N VAL A 97 -1.23 -5.73 -6.74
CA VAL A 97 -0.14 -5.57 -5.77
C VAL A 97 0.70 -4.34 -6.10
N MET A 98 1.09 -4.14 -7.36
CA MET A 98 1.85 -2.95 -7.78
C MET A 98 1.08 -1.64 -7.54
N VAL A 99 -0.24 -1.63 -7.80
CA VAL A 99 -1.11 -0.49 -7.49
C VAL A 99 -1.11 -0.23 -5.98
N ALA A 100 -1.27 -1.28 -5.17
CA ALA A 100 -1.30 -1.14 -3.72
C ALA A 100 0.04 -0.59 -3.17
N ILE A 101 1.18 -1.12 -3.64
CA ILE A 101 2.53 -0.63 -3.28
C ILE A 101 2.71 0.84 -3.69
N SER A 102 2.19 1.24 -4.86
CA SER A 102 2.22 2.64 -5.30
C SER A 102 1.41 3.57 -4.37
N CYS A 103 0.34 3.06 -3.75
CA CYS A 103 -0.51 3.82 -2.85
C CYS A 103 0.12 4.01 -1.46
N ILE A 104 0.89 3.04 -0.97
CA ILE A 104 1.48 3.04 0.38
C ILE A 104 2.88 3.69 0.46
N GLN A 105 3.28 4.47 -0.54
CA GLN A 105 4.59 5.14 -0.55
C GLN A 105 4.72 6.10 0.64
N GLU A 106 5.88 6.13 1.29
CA GLU A 106 6.13 7.10 2.37
C GLU A 106 6.02 8.55 1.90
N ASP A 107 6.55 8.87 0.72
CA ASP A 107 6.41 10.18 0.09
C ASP A 107 5.02 10.34 -0.54
N PRO A 108 4.17 11.26 -0.05
CA PRO A 108 2.85 11.51 -0.62
C PRO A 108 2.89 11.95 -2.09
N ALA A 109 4.01 12.51 -2.58
CA ALA A 109 4.16 12.92 -3.98
C ALA A 109 4.22 11.73 -4.94
N LEU A 110 4.78 10.60 -4.50
CA LEU A 110 4.87 9.36 -5.29
C LEU A 110 3.54 8.61 -5.35
N ARG A 111 2.61 8.88 -4.44
CA ARG A 111 1.29 8.25 -4.44
C ARG A 111 0.45 8.74 -5.63
N PRO A 112 -0.23 7.85 -6.37
CA PRO A 112 -1.17 8.26 -7.42
C PRO A 112 -2.37 9.03 -6.84
N THR A 113 -3.16 9.67 -7.70
CA THR A 113 -4.49 10.17 -7.32
C THR A 113 -5.48 9.01 -7.30
N MET A 114 -6.56 9.09 -6.51
CA MET A 114 -7.60 8.05 -6.51
C MET A 114 -8.19 7.79 -7.91
N ARG A 115 -8.32 8.83 -8.73
CA ARG A 115 -8.72 8.67 -10.15
C ARG A 115 -7.73 7.79 -10.92
N LYS A 116 -6.42 8.02 -10.74
CA LYS A 116 -5.37 7.22 -11.40
C LYS A 116 -5.36 5.79 -10.85
N VAL A 117 -5.59 5.59 -9.56
CA VAL A 117 -5.73 4.25 -8.94
C VAL A 117 -6.83 3.45 -9.62
N VAL A 118 -8.02 4.03 -9.78
CA VAL A 118 -9.14 3.35 -10.48
C VAL A 118 -8.75 2.98 -11.91
N GLN A 119 -8.18 3.94 -12.67
CA GLN A 119 -7.72 3.68 -14.03
C GLN A 119 -6.68 2.55 -14.11
N MET A 120 -5.78 2.44 -13.13
CA MET A 120 -4.77 1.38 -13.07
C MET A 120 -5.42 0.02 -12.80
N LEU A 121 -6.38 -0.04 -11.86
CA LEU A 121 -7.10 -1.27 -11.53
C LEU A 121 -7.97 -1.75 -12.70
N GLU A 122 -8.67 -0.85 -13.38
CA GLU A 122 -9.49 -1.14 -14.57
C GLU A 122 -8.64 -1.47 -15.81
N GLY A 123 -7.31 -1.28 -15.76
CA GLY A 123 -6.42 -1.54 -16.90
C GLY A 123 -6.48 -0.47 -18.00
N VAL A 124 -7.06 0.70 -17.72
CA VAL A 124 -7.11 1.86 -18.63
C VAL A 124 -5.73 2.49 -18.82
N VAL A 125 -4.85 2.35 -17.82
CA VAL A 125 -3.48 2.85 -17.85
C VAL A 125 -2.51 1.77 -17.41
N GLU A 126 -1.31 1.77 -17.99
CA GLU A 126 -0.24 0.89 -17.55
C GLU A 126 0.18 1.18 -16.10
N VAL A 127 0.55 0.11 -15.42
CA VAL A 127 1.09 0.11 -14.06
C VAL A 127 2.57 -0.18 -14.18
N HIS A 128 3.40 0.80 -13.84
CA HIS A 128 4.85 0.62 -13.79
C HIS A 128 5.27 0.04 -12.44
N ALA A 129 6.47 -0.56 -12.41
CA ALA A 129 7.06 -1.06 -11.18
C ALA A 129 7.16 0.06 -10.13
N PRO A 130 6.53 -0.10 -8.95
CA PRO A 130 6.57 0.92 -7.93
C PRO A 130 7.95 0.97 -7.26
N PRO A 131 8.39 2.17 -6.82
CA PRO A 131 9.59 2.29 -6.01
C PRO A 131 9.40 1.68 -4.62
N CYS A 132 10.50 1.54 -3.88
CA CYS A 132 10.48 1.08 -2.50
C CYS A 132 9.60 1.99 -1.63
N PRO A 133 8.54 1.46 -0.99
CA PRO A 133 7.62 2.28 -0.21
C PRO A 133 8.27 2.86 1.06
N SER A 134 9.32 2.23 1.60
CA SER A 134 10.07 2.72 2.75
C SER A 134 11.31 3.53 2.34
N SER A 135 11.55 4.63 3.05
CA SER A 135 12.78 5.43 2.89
C SER A 135 13.97 4.81 3.65
N TYR A 136 13.70 3.89 4.56
CA TYR A 136 14.73 3.14 5.31
C TYR A 136 15.16 1.93 4.49
N THR A 137 16.31 2.04 3.83
CA THR A 137 17.07 0.88 3.35
C THR A 137 17.33 -0.03 4.54
N ARG A 138 16.90 -1.31 4.49
CA ARG A 138 17.46 -2.32 5.38
C ARG A 138 18.95 -2.37 5.07
N ALA A 139 19.78 -1.80 5.94
CA ALA A 139 21.21 -2.11 5.92
C ALA A 139 21.32 -3.64 6.02
N ALA A 140 22.04 -4.22 5.06
CA ALA A 140 22.32 -5.64 4.97
C ALA A 140 23.01 -6.17 6.23
#